data_AF-B1Z5N6-F1
#
_entry.id   AF-B1Z5N6-F1
#
_cell.length_a   1.000
_cell.length_b   1.000
_cell.length_c   1.000
_cell.angle_alpha   90.00
_cell.angle_beta   90.00
_cell.angle_gamma   90.00
#
_symmetry.space_group_name_H-M   'P 1'
#
loop_
_entity.id
_entity.type
_entity.pdbx_description
1 polymer ?
#
loop_
_entity_poly.entity_id
_entity_poly.type
_entity_poly.pdbx_seq_one_letter_code
_entity_poly.pdbx_strand_id
1 'polypeptide(L)'
;MDVLKDRPQCPSGVVGAIVDLVRVALARAGTPEQVDIDDLEHLVEGLHLLRPASAEFAFFDGWLHMVRQEWSEAEWLFRDLVERSVCLPASKGMLLQCLKARQEFGWQEEARTLLEEGGNEDVERLAKVLLASEELKQAVATAKRTGRFVAPDSALAFENGAHAEDSVADATPSPSSSDMLLTMQYMRV
;
A
#
# COMPACT_ATOMS: atom_id res chain seq x y z
N MET A 1 -14.21 1.09 43.26
CA MET A 1 -14.42 -0.29 42.76
C MET A 1 -13.78 -0.34 41.39
N ASP A 2 -12.64 -1.00 41.30
CA ASP A 2 -11.75 -1.05 40.13
C ASP A 2 -12.17 -2.27 39.26
N VAL A 3 -13.34 -2.17 38.61
CA VAL A 3 -13.97 -3.28 37.86
C VAL A 3 -13.24 -3.58 36.54
N LEU A 4 -12.23 -2.78 36.18
CA LEU A 4 -11.46 -2.93 34.94
C LEU A 4 -10.16 -3.72 35.10
N LYS A 5 -9.77 -4.07 36.33
CA LYS A 5 -8.46 -4.70 36.61
C LYS A 5 -8.38 -6.19 36.29
N ASP A 6 -9.53 -6.86 36.15
CA ASP A 6 -9.65 -8.30 35.96
C ASP A 6 -10.36 -8.67 34.64
N ARG A 7 -10.10 -7.92 33.57
CA ARG A 7 -10.52 -8.38 32.23
C ARG A 7 -9.56 -9.51 31.83
N PRO A 8 -10.02 -10.76 31.62
CA PRO A 8 -9.16 -11.79 31.05
C PRO A 8 -8.65 -11.25 29.71
N GLN A 9 -7.34 -11.04 29.60
CA GLN A 9 -6.75 -10.57 28.36
C GLN A 9 -7.09 -11.58 27.29
N CYS A 10 -7.70 -11.11 26.19
CA CYS A 10 -8.05 -11.96 25.07
C CYS A 10 -6.81 -12.77 24.65
N PRO A 11 -6.90 -14.09 24.41
CA PRO A 11 -5.74 -14.89 24.05
C PRO A 11 -5.03 -14.32 22.82
N SER A 12 -3.70 -14.31 22.84
CA SER A 12 -2.89 -13.76 21.74
C SER A 12 -3.22 -14.39 20.39
N GLY A 13 -3.55 -15.69 20.36
CA GLY A 13 -3.95 -16.37 19.12
C GLY A 13 -5.23 -15.81 18.49
N VAL A 14 -6.21 -15.39 19.30
CA VAL A 14 -7.44 -14.77 18.79
C VAL A 14 -7.16 -13.38 18.23
N VAL A 15 -6.36 -12.58 18.94
CA VAL A 15 -5.95 -11.25 18.47
C VAL A 15 -5.14 -11.37 17.16
N GLY A 16 -4.22 -12.33 17.08
CA GLY A 16 -3.45 -12.61 15.86
C GLY A 16 -4.35 -12.97 14.67
N ALA A 17 -5.34 -13.85 14.88
CA ALA A 17 -6.29 -14.21 13.82
C ALA A 17 -7.11 -13.01 13.32
N ILE A 18 -7.52 -12.10 14.22
CA ILE A 18 -8.23 -10.86 13.85
C ILE A 18 -7.29 -9.93 13.07
N VAL A 19 -6.04 -9.78 13.51
CA VAL A 19 -5.01 -9.00 12.80
C VAL A 19 -4.81 -9.51 11.37
N ASP A 20 -4.69 -10.82 11.18
CA ASP A 20 -4.52 -11.41 9.85
C ASP A 20 -5.77 -11.23 8.98
N LEU A 21 -6.97 -11.35 9.56
CA LEU A 21 -8.22 -11.08 8.87
C LEU A 21 -8.30 -9.62 8.39
N VAL A 22 -7.98 -8.66 9.27
CA VAL A 22 -7.96 -7.22 8.96
C VAL A 22 -6.97 -6.93 7.84
N ARG A 23 -5.76 -7.50 7.88
CA ARG A 23 -4.75 -7.35 6.81
C ARG A 23 -5.28 -7.82 5.46
N VAL A 24 -5.87 -9.01 5.41
CA VAL A 24 -6.40 -9.58 4.15
C VAL A 24 -7.56 -8.74 3.62
N ALA A 25 -8.46 -8.29 4.50
CA ALA A 25 -9.61 -7.50 4.11
C ALA A 25 -9.23 -6.10 3.63
N LEU A 26 -8.29 -5.42 4.31
CA LEU A 26 -7.74 -4.13 3.85
C LEU A 26 -6.96 -4.26 2.53
N ALA A 27 -6.21 -5.34 2.33
CA ALA A 27 -5.51 -5.58 1.06
C ALA A 27 -6.49 -5.79 -0.12
N ARG A 28 -7.75 -6.16 0.17
CA ARG A 28 -8.82 -6.32 -0.82
C ARG A 28 -9.73 -5.09 -0.92
N ALA A 29 -9.52 -4.08 -0.08
CA ALA A 29 -10.29 -2.84 -0.14
C ALA A 29 -10.02 -2.13 -1.48
N GLY A 30 -11.07 -1.65 -2.14
CA GLY A 30 -10.97 -1.08 -3.49
C GLY A 30 -11.07 -2.12 -4.62
N THR A 31 -11.36 -3.39 -4.32
CA THR A 31 -11.69 -4.42 -5.33
C THR A 31 -13.21 -4.67 -5.41
N PRO A 32 -13.72 -5.26 -6.51
CA PRO A 32 -15.14 -5.60 -6.62
C PRO A 32 -15.65 -6.55 -5.52
N GLU A 33 -14.75 -7.32 -4.91
CA GLU A 33 -15.02 -8.25 -3.82
C GLU A 33 -14.61 -7.68 -2.45
N GLN A 34 -14.70 -6.36 -2.29
CA GLN A 34 -14.31 -5.67 -1.06
C GLN A 34 -15.29 -5.97 0.09
N VAL A 35 -14.72 -6.00 1.29
CA VAL A 35 -15.46 -5.99 2.55
C VAL A 35 -15.98 -4.57 2.79
N ASP A 36 -17.13 -4.43 3.44
CA ASP A 36 -17.64 -3.13 3.86
C ASP A 36 -16.59 -2.42 4.74
N ILE A 37 -16.36 -1.14 4.47
CA ILE A 37 -15.38 -0.34 5.22
C ILE A 37 -15.83 -0.22 6.66
N ASP A 38 -17.13 -0.09 6.91
CA ASP A 38 -17.66 0.02 8.27
C ASP A 38 -17.38 -1.27 9.07
N ASP A 39 -17.51 -2.44 8.45
CA ASP A 39 -17.17 -3.72 9.10
C ASP A 39 -15.67 -3.80 9.44
N LEU A 40 -14.81 -3.26 8.57
CA LEU A 40 -13.37 -3.20 8.82
C LEU A 40 -13.02 -2.28 9.99
N GLU A 41 -13.70 -1.13 10.11
CA GLU A 41 -13.53 -0.24 11.26
C GLU A 41 -13.88 -0.92 12.57
N HIS A 42 -15.03 -1.59 12.64
CA HIS A 42 -15.44 -2.29 13.85
C HIS A 42 -14.43 -3.36 14.27
N LEU A 43 -13.77 -4.02 13.30
CA LEU A 43 -12.70 -4.97 13.60
C LEU A 43 -11.45 -4.29 14.16
N VAL A 44 -11.05 -3.15 13.60
CA VAL A 44 -9.89 -2.36 14.08
C VAL A 44 -10.16 -1.75 15.45
N GLU A 45 -11.34 -1.17 15.68
CA GLU A 45 -11.79 -0.72 16.99
C GLU A 45 -11.78 -1.87 18.01
N GLY A 46 -12.24 -3.05 17.60
CA GLY A 46 -12.17 -4.27 18.38
C GLY A 46 -10.74 -4.60 18.81
N LEU A 47 -9.77 -4.51 17.90
CA LEU A 47 -8.35 -4.71 18.22
C LEU A 47 -7.87 -3.73 19.29
N HIS A 48 -8.17 -2.43 19.16
CA HIS A 48 -7.83 -1.43 20.16
C HIS A 48 -8.46 -1.71 21.54
N LEU A 49 -9.69 -2.19 21.59
CA LEU A 49 -10.34 -2.60 22.83
C LEU A 49 -9.68 -3.83 23.48
N LEU A 50 -9.17 -4.77 22.67
CA LEU A 50 -8.54 -6.00 23.12
C LEU A 50 -7.07 -5.82 23.52
N ARG A 51 -6.36 -4.86 22.91
CA ARG A 51 -4.99 -4.45 23.27
C ARG A 51 -4.79 -2.92 23.15
N PRO A 52 -5.24 -2.13 24.14
CA PRO A 52 -5.16 -0.68 24.10
C PRO A 52 -3.74 -0.10 24.05
N ALA A 53 -2.74 -0.87 24.49
CA ALA A 53 -1.34 -0.44 24.51
C ALA A 53 -0.58 -0.75 23.21
N SER A 54 -1.22 -1.39 22.22
CA SER A 54 -0.56 -1.79 20.98
C SER A 54 -0.44 -0.61 20.02
N ALA A 55 0.75 -0.07 19.88
CA ALA A 55 1.03 1.00 18.91
C ALA A 55 0.90 0.52 17.45
N GLU A 56 1.05 -0.78 17.20
CA GLU A 56 0.99 -1.36 15.86
C GLU A 56 -0.40 -1.25 15.22
N PHE A 57 -1.46 -1.11 16.02
CA PHE A 57 -2.82 -1.03 15.49
C PHE A 57 -3.12 0.32 14.83
N ALA A 58 -2.36 1.37 15.17
CA ALA A 58 -2.38 2.63 14.44
C ALA A 58 -1.98 2.49 12.97
N PHE A 59 -1.29 1.40 12.60
CA PHE A 59 -1.03 1.08 11.19
C PHE A 59 -2.34 0.78 10.43
N PHE A 60 -3.28 0.09 11.07
CA PHE A 60 -4.59 -0.22 10.46
C PHE A 60 -5.47 1.02 10.39
N ASP A 61 -5.42 1.90 11.40
CA ASP A 61 -6.12 3.18 11.37
C ASP A 61 -5.65 4.03 10.18
N GLY A 62 -4.33 4.11 9.96
CA GLY A 62 -3.77 4.81 8.80
C GLY A 62 -4.22 4.21 7.47
N TRP A 63 -4.28 2.88 7.38
CA TRP A 63 -4.71 2.20 6.16
C TRP A 63 -6.23 2.42 5.90
N LEU A 64 -7.06 2.43 6.94
CA LEU A 64 -8.49 2.78 6.82
C LEU A 64 -8.68 4.18 6.24
N HIS A 65 -7.92 5.17 6.73
CA HIS A 65 -7.93 6.51 6.16
C HIS A 65 -7.52 6.53 4.68
N MET A 66 -6.51 5.74 4.27
CA MET A 66 -6.13 5.62 2.86
C MET A 66 -7.25 5.02 2.00
N VAL A 67 -7.93 3.97 2.48
CA VAL A 67 -9.07 3.35 1.77
C VAL A 67 -10.19 4.38 1.57
N ARG A 68 -10.40 5.27 2.53
CA ARG A 68 -11.34 6.39 2.46
C ARG A 68 -10.87 7.59 1.67
N GLN A 69 -9.64 7.56 1.16
CA GLN A 69 -9.00 8.68 0.47
C GLN A 69 -8.79 9.91 1.38
N GLU A 70 -8.74 9.70 2.69
CA GLU A 70 -8.42 10.68 3.74
C GLU A 70 -6.91 10.77 3.91
N TRP A 71 -6.23 11.23 2.86
CA TRP A 71 -4.77 11.14 2.75
C TRP A 71 -4.01 11.97 3.78
N SER A 72 -4.59 13.06 4.30
CA SER A 72 -3.92 13.91 5.30
C SER A 72 -3.81 13.21 6.65
N GLU A 73 -4.90 12.56 7.04
CA GLU A 73 -5.09 11.82 8.27
C GLU A 73 -4.21 10.57 8.26
N ALA A 74 -4.20 9.84 7.14
CA ALA A 74 -3.30 8.73 6.91
C ALA A 74 -1.82 9.16 6.99
N GLU A 75 -1.44 10.26 6.33
CA GLU A 75 -0.06 10.78 6.36
C GLU A 75 0.39 11.06 7.79
N TRP A 76 -0.45 11.73 8.58
CA TRP A 76 -0.13 12.07 9.97
C TRP A 76 0.15 10.81 10.80
N LEU A 77 -0.69 9.77 10.66
CA LEU A 77 -0.50 8.50 11.37
C LEU A 77 0.76 7.77 10.93
N PHE A 78 1.01 7.63 9.62
CA PHE A 78 2.20 6.92 9.16
C PHE A 78 3.49 7.69 9.48
N ARG A 79 3.44 9.02 9.52
CA ARG A 79 4.56 9.84 9.98
C ARG A 79 4.86 9.58 11.47
N ASP A 80 3.84 9.58 12.34
CA ASP A 80 4.00 9.21 13.76
C ASP A 80 4.59 7.81 13.93
N LEU A 81 4.09 6.83 13.17
CA LEU A 81 4.60 5.46 13.20
C LEU A 81 6.07 5.37 12.76
N VAL A 82 6.46 6.11 11.72
CA VAL A 82 7.86 6.18 11.27
C VAL A 82 8.74 6.84 12.33
N GLU A 83 8.32 7.96 12.91
CA GLU A 83 9.05 8.66 13.97
C GLU A 83 9.27 7.78 15.20
N ARG A 84 8.30 6.92 15.52
CA ARG A 84 8.36 5.97 16.63
C ARG A 84 9.00 4.63 16.27
N SER A 85 9.44 4.45 15.03
CA SER A 85 10.01 3.20 14.51
C SER A 85 9.07 1.98 14.62
N VAL A 86 7.77 2.20 14.47
CA VAL A 86 6.73 1.15 14.58
C VAL A 86 6.33 0.67 13.17
N CYS A 87 6.19 -0.65 13.02
CA CYS A 87 5.80 -1.31 11.76
C CYS A 87 6.71 -0.96 10.56
N LEU A 88 8.00 -0.68 10.81
CA LEU A 88 8.97 -0.51 9.73
C LEU A 88 9.26 -1.85 9.04
N PRO A 89 9.48 -1.85 7.71
CA PRO A 89 9.48 -0.70 6.79
C PRO A 89 8.12 -0.37 6.17
N ALA A 90 7.06 -1.15 6.49
CA ALA A 90 5.74 -0.97 5.90
C ALA A 90 5.17 0.45 6.12
N SER A 91 5.37 1.04 7.31
CA SER A 91 4.93 2.43 7.59
C SER A 91 5.55 3.46 6.66
N LYS A 92 6.82 3.27 6.24
CA LYS A 92 7.48 4.14 5.26
C LYS A 92 6.87 3.99 3.87
N GLY A 93 6.55 2.76 3.46
CA GLY A 93 5.85 2.50 2.19
C GLY A 93 4.47 3.15 2.14
N MET A 94 3.67 3.01 3.20
CA MET A 94 2.34 3.65 3.28
C MET A 94 2.44 5.18 3.33
N LEU A 95 3.42 5.73 4.05
CA LEU A 95 3.69 7.17 4.05
C LEU A 95 4.02 7.67 2.63
N LEU A 96 4.88 6.95 1.89
CA LEU A 96 5.21 7.31 0.51
C LEU A 96 3.96 7.37 -0.38
N GLN A 97 3.03 6.40 -0.23
CA GLN A 97 1.77 6.41 -0.96
C GLN A 97 0.92 7.64 -0.62
N CYS A 98 0.84 8.02 0.66
CA CYS A 98 0.10 9.21 1.09
C CYS A 98 0.69 10.50 0.49
N LEU A 99 2.02 10.68 0.58
CA LEU A 99 2.72 11.81 -0.02
C LEU A 99 2.50 11.88 -1.53
N LYS A 100 2.54 10.71 -2.20
CA LYS A 100 2.28 10.64 -3.63
C LYS A 100 0.84 11.00 -3.98
N ALA A 101 -0.15 10.49 -3.25
CA ALA A 101 -1.56 10.77 -3.49
C ALA A 101 -1.86 12.27 -3.38
N ARG A 102 -1.25 12.94 -2.40
CA ARG A 102 -1.36 14.38 -2.16
C ARG A 102 -0.53 15.25 -3.11
N GLN A 103 0.36 14.65 -3.92
CA GLN A 103 1.38 15.35 -4.71
C GLN A 103 2.25 16.27 -3.85
N GLU A 104 2.59 15.84 -2.63
CA GLU A 104 3.42 16.63 -1.72
C GLU A 104 4.82 16.86 -2.30
N PHE A 105 5.35 18.07 -2.14
CA PHE A 105 6.70 18.36 -2.62
C PHE A 105 7.72 17.44 -1.92
N GLY A 106 8.63 16.84 -2.69
CA GLY A 106 9.67 15.96 -2.17
C GLY A 106 9.33 14.47 -2.10
N TRP A 107 8.10 14.03 -2.43
CA TRP A 107 7.74 12.60 -2.41
C TRP A 107 8.67 11.72 -3.28
N GLN A 108 9.21 12.26 -4.39
CA GLN A 108 10.16 11.55 -5.26
C GLN A 108 11.54 11.37 -4.63
N GLU A 109 11.95 12.30 -3.77
CA GLU A 109 13.21 12.19 -3.02
C GLU A 109 13.07 11.11 -1.95
N GLU A 110 11.97 11.13 -1.20
CA GLU A 110 11.63 10.07 -0.23
C GLU A 110 11.60 8.68 -0.90
N ALA A 111 10.99 8.56 -2.09
CA ALA A 111 11.00 7.31 -2.85
C ALA A 111 12.43 6.85 -3.18
N ARG A 112 13.32 7.76 -3.57
CA ARG A 112 14.72 7.44 -3.87
C ARG A 112 15.48 7.02 -2.60
N THR A 113 15.27 7.72 -1.50
CA THR A 113 15.85 7.35 -0.20
C THR A 113 15.46 5.92 0.21
N LEU A 114 14.20 5.52 0.01
CA LEU A 114 13.77 4.14 0.30
C LEU A 114 14.49 3.09 -0.55
N LEU A 115 14.82 3.42 -1.80
CA LEU A 115 15.60 2.54 -2.68
C LEU A 115 17.08 2.46 -2.29
N GLU A 116 17.64 3.55 -1.75
CA GLU A 116 19.01 3.62 -1.28
C GLU A 116 19.20 2.91 0.06
N GLU A 117 18.26 3.09 0.99
CA GLU A 117 18.24 2.40 2.28
C GLU A 117 18.06 0.89 2.09
N GLY A 118 17.16 0.50 1.18
CA GLY A 118 16.81 -0.88 0.88
C GLY A 118 16.22 -1.64 2.07
N GLY A 119 16.09 -2.96 1.92
CA GLY A 119 15.81 -3.88 3.03
C GLY A 119 14.40 -4.46 3.06
N ASN A 120 13.50 -4.02 2.18
CA ASN A 120 12.24 -4.71 1.93
C ASN A 120 11.83 -4.60 0.46
N GLU A 121 11.75 -5.75 -0.19
CA GLU A 121 11.51 -5.84 -1.64
C GLU A 121 10.17 -5.24 -2.07
N ASP A 122 9.13 -5.34 -1.23
CA ASP A 122 7.80 -4.81 -1.55
C ASP A 122 7.79 -3.27 -1.50
N VAL A 123 8.41 -2.68 -0.47
CA VAL A 123 8.55 -1.22 -0.33
C VAL A 123 9.44 -0.67 -1.45
N GLU A 124 10.53 -1.36 -1.80
CA GLU A 124 11.38 -0.99 -2.92
C GLU A 124 10.63 -1.08 -4.26
N ARG A 125 9.89 -2.17 -4.49
CA ARG A 125 9.08 -2.35 -5.69
C ARG A 125 8.05 -1.23 -5.81
N LEU A 126 7.35 -0.90 -4.72
CA LEU A 126 6.42 0.21 -4.66
C LEU A 126 7.09 1.53 -5.06
N ALA A 127 8.25 1.86 -4.46
CA ALA A 127 8.97 3.09 -4.78
C ALA A 127 9.38 3.17 -6.26
N LYS A 128 9.89 2.07 -6.84
CA LYS A 128 10.22 1.98 -8.28
C LYS A 128 8.99 2.22 -9.15
N VAL A 129 7.85 1.60 -8.82
CA VAL A 129 6.60 1.73 -9.58
C VAL A 129 6.08 3.17 -9.56
N LEU A 130 6.08 3.82 -8.38
CA LEU A 130 5.61 5.19 -8.25
C LEU A 130 6.48 6.18 -9.04
N LEU A 131 7.80 6.01 -9.01
CA LEU A 131 8.74 6.82 -9.79
C LEU A 131 8.53 6.62 -11.30
N ALA A 132 8.48 5.37 -11.77
CA ALA A 132 8.27 5.07 -13.19
C ALA A 132 6.91 5.57 -13.70
N SER A 133 5.86 5.46 -12.89
CA SER A 133 4.54 6.01 -13.21
C SER A 133 4.59 7.52 -13.42
N GLU A 134 5.37 8.24 -12.60
CA GLU A 134 5.53 9.69 -12.75
C GLU A 134 6.32 10.06 -14.00
N GLU A 135 7.43 9.37 -14.26
CA GLU A 135 8.23 9.58 -15.46
C GLU A 135 7.41 9.32 -16.73
N LEU A 136 6.58 8.28 -16.72
CA LEU A 136 5.66 7.99 -17.82
C LEU A 136 4.63 9.10 -18.01
N LYS A 137 4.03 9.61 -16.93
CA LYS A 137 3.11 10.77 -17.00
C LYS A 137 3.78 11.99 -17.62
N GLN A 138 5.02 12.27 -17.24
CA GLN A 138 5.81 13.38 -17.80
C GLN A 138 6.15 13.16 -19.29
N ALA A 139 6.48 11.93 -19.68
CA ALA A 139 6.73 11.57 -21.08
C ALA A 139 5.47 11.75 -21.95
N VAL A 140 4.31 11.31 -21.45
CA VAL A 140 3.01 11.52 -22.12
C VAL A 140 2.69 13.01 -22.24
N ALA A 141 2.88 13.80 -21.17
CA ALA A 141 2.65 15.24 -21.20
C ALA A 141 3.58 15.94 -22.22
N THR A 142 4.84 15.53 -22.28
CA THR A 142 5.81 16.06 -23.24
C THR A 142 5.41 15.69 -24.68
N ALA A 143 5.01 14.45 -24.92
CA ALA A 143 4.56 13.98 -26.23
C ALA A 143 3.34 14.75 -26.75
N LYS A 144 2.38 15.08 -25.87
CA LYS A 144 1.24 15.94 -26.22
C LYS A 144 1.67 17.33 -26.71
N ARG A 145 2.80 17.84 -26.22
CA ARG A 145 3.35 19.16 -26.60
C ARG A 145 4.24 19.09 -27.84
N THR A 146 5.02 18.02 -28.01
CA THR A 146 6.05 17.92 -29.06
C THR A 146 5.65 17.02 -30.24
N GLY A 147 4.56 16.27 -30.11
CA GLY A 147 4.12 15.28 -31.09
C GLY A 147 4.94 13.98 -31.10
N ARG A 148 5.94 13.82 -30.22
CA ARG A 148 6.80 12.63 -30.15
C ARG A 148 6.83 12.05 -28.75
N PHE A 149 6.42 10.80 -28.63
CA PHE A 149 6.56 10.01 -27.40
C PHE A 149 7.91 9.29 -27.38
N VAL A 150 8.55 9.32 -26.21
CA VAL A 150 9.76 8.54 -25.90
C VAL A 150 9.49 7.89 -24.54
N ALA A 151 9.47 6.56 -24.50
CA ALA A 151 9.27 5.83 -23.26
C ALA A 151 10.48 6.04 -22.32
N PRO A 152 10.27 6.35 -21.03
CA PRO A 152 11.35 6.40 -20.05
C PRO A 152 12.01 5.03 -19.87
N ASP A 153 13.31 5.02 -19.56
CA ASP A 153 14.07 3.79 -19.29
C ASP A 153 13.47 2.96 -18.13
N SER A 154 12.90 3.63 -17.14
CA SER A 154 12.21 3.00 -16.01
C SER A 154 10.99 2.19 -16.47
N ALA A 155 10.18 2.72 -17.39
CA ALA A 155 9.03 2.02 -17.94
C ALA A 155 9.46 0.79 -18.77
N LEU A 156 10.51 0.94 -19.57
CA LEU A 156 11.08 -0.18 -20.35
C LEU A 156 11.67 -1.27 -19.44
N ALA A 157 12.28 -0.90 -18.32
CA ALA A 157 12.80 -1.85 -17.34
C ALA A 157 11.69 -2.72 -16.73
N PHE A 158 10.51 -2.14 -16.47
CA PHE A 158 9.34 -2.88 -15.98
C PHE A 158 8.77 -3.85 -17.04
N GLU A 159 8.67 -3.43 -18.31
CA GLU A 159 8.22 -4.30 -19.40
C GLU A 159 9.17 -5.50 -19.60
N ASN A 160 10.48 -5.25 -19.59
CA ASN A 160 11.48 -6.30 -19.75
C ASN A 160 11.52 -7.27 -18.55
N GLY A 161 11.28 -6.77 -17.34
CA GLY A 161 11.17 -7.60 -16.13
C GLY A 161 9.96 -8.54 -16.18
N ALA A 162 8.80 -8.05 -16.63
CA ALA A 162 7.58 -8.86 -16.77
C ALA A 162 7.77 -9.99 -17.81
N HIS A 163 8.39 -9.71 -18.95
CA HIS A 163 8.66 -10.72 -19.98
C HIS A 163 9.67 -11.80 -19.56
N ALA A 164 10.58 -11.49 -18.63
CA ALA A 164 11.54 -12.46 -18.11
C ALA A 164 10.89 -13.46 -17.13
N GLU A 165 9.88 -13.03 -16.36
CA GLU A 165 9.12 -13.91 -15.45
C GLU A 165 8.20 -14.87 -16.22
N ASP A 166 7.59 -14.42 -17.33
CA ASP A 166 6.74 -15.26 -18.19
C ASP A 166 7.53 -16.31 -19.02
N SER A 167 8.81 -16.07 -19.29
CA SER A 167 9.63 -16.99 -20.11
C SER A 167 10.06 -18.27 -19.39
N VAL A 168 9.76 -18.41 -18.09
CA VAL A 168 10.05 -19.63 -17.30
C VAL A 168 8.82 -20.57 -17.20
N ALA A 169 7.64 -20.14 -17.66
CA ALA A 169 6.40 -20.90 -17.54
C ALA A 169 5.85 -21.34 -18.89
N ASP A 170 6.50 -22.30 -19.56
CA ASP A 170 5.88 -23.00 -20.70
C ASP A 170 5.07 -24.22 -20.21
N ALA A 171 3.76 -23.99 -20.01
CA ALA A 171 2.67 -24.94 -20.22
C ALA A 171 1.31 -24.20 -20.06
N THR A 172 0.71 -23.80 -21.18
CA THR A 172 -0.65 -23.21 -21.27
C THR A 172 -1.73 -24.32 -21.36
N PRO A 173 -3.02 -24.10 -20.97
CA PRO A 173 -3.95 -23.13 -21.60
C PRO A 173 -4.77 -22.32 -20.57
N SER A 174 -5.41 -21.18 -20.82
CA SER A 174 -5.80 -20.40 -22.00
C SER A 174 -5.82 -18.90 -21.61
N PRO A 175 -5.71 -17.98 -22.56
CA PRO A 175 -5.54 -16.55 -22.32
C PRO A 175 -6.89 -15.83 -22.42
N SER A 176 -7.43 -15.34 -21.30
CA SER A 176 -8.59 -14.41 -21.38
C SER A 176 -8.80 -13.51 -20.16
N SER A 177 -7.97 -13.57 -19.11
CA SER A 177 -8.29 -12.86 -17.87
C SER A 177 -7.12 -12.13 -17.22
N SER A 178 -5.87 -12.51 -17.50
CA SER A 178 -4.71 -11.95 -16.79
C SER A 178 -4.24 -10.60 -17.31
N ASP A 179 -4.31 -10.36 -18.63
CA ASP A 179 -3.74 -9.12 -19.20
C ASP A 179 -4.62 -7.87 -18.98
N MET A 180 -5.89 -8.04 -18.58
CA MET A 180 -6.75 -6.94 -18.15
C MET A 180 -6.69 -6.66 -16.64
N LEU A 181 -6.08 -7.54 -15.81
CA LEU A 181 -6.05 -7.38 -14.35
C LEU A 181 -4.96 -6.41 -13.87
N LEU A 182 -3.79 -6.40 -14.52
CA LEU A 182 -2.67 -5.57 -14.03
C LEU A 182 -2.83 -4.07 -14.29
N THR A 183 -3.60 -3.66 -15.31
CA THR A 183 -3.79 -2.24 -15.65
C THR A 183 -5.12 -1.67 -15.13
N MET A 184 -6.12 -2.49 -14.81
CA MET A 184 -7.46 -2.03 -14.40
C MET A 184 -7.75 -2.04 -12.91
N GLN A 185 -6.88 -2.59 -12.06
CA GLN A 185 -7.10 -2.54 -10.60
C GLN A 185 -6.91 -1.14 -9.98
N TYR A 186 -6.52 -0.12 -10.76
CA TYR A 186 -6.28 1.24 -10.25
C TYR A 186 -6.87 2.41 -11.05
N MET A 187 -7.78 2.22 -12.02
CA MET A 187 -8.58 3.33 -12.59
C MET A 187 -9.98 2.91 -13.07
N ARG A 188 -10.93 2.96 -12.12
CA ARG A 188 -12.40 3.11 -12.25
C ARG A 188 -13.23 1.90 -12.72
N VAL A 189 -14.46 1.72 -12.22
CA VAL A 189 -15.41 2.74 -11.68
C VAL A 189 -15.36 2.92 -10.18
#